data_AF-A0AAD7H390-F1
#
_entry.id   AF-A0AAD7H390-F1
#
_cell.length_a   1.000
_cell.length_b   1.000
_cell.length_c   1.000
_cell.angle_alpha   90.00
_cell.angle_beta   90.00
_cell.angle_gamma   90.00
#
_symmetry.space_group_name_H-M   'P 1'
#
loop_
_entity.id
_entity.type
_entity.pdbx_description
1 polymer ?
#
loop_
_entity_poly.entity_id
_entity_poly.type
_entity_poly.pdbx_seq_one_letter_code
_entity_poly.pdbx_strand_id
1 'polypeptide(L)'
;SLQLYMKVDGAWTLFLDISVHGALRLSSCPVKWLRYLGWCIHGQPGQLATSDGSQVAEDPVPPHFIDVNAIDDRTSDAKRFNSTPRFRDDVINRDGTCIITGDAPLNCTVCHILPHAKGDNVFQYVRSLMDFRGIQGPARVIEIGDVRNGILLSNGLHRPFGAGEVAFLLTPNLYLAPDDIP
;
A
#
# COMPACT_ATOMS: atom_id res chain seq x y z
N SER A 1 23.02 10.42 -0.35
CA SER A 1 21.62 9.96 -0.36
C SER A 1 21.59 8.50 -0.75
N LEU A 2 20.43 7.83 -0.61
CA LEU A 2 20.14 6.53 -1.19
C LEU A 2 19.31 6.78 -2.45
N GLN A 3 19.78 6.26 -3.57
CA GLN A 3 19.13 6.42 -4.86
C GLN A 3 18.68 5.03 -5.35
N LEU A 4 17.41 4.93 -5.75
CA LEU A 4 16.86 3.72 -6.37
C LEU A 4 16.70 3.97 -7.87
N TYR A 5 17.48 3.23 -8.66
CA TYR A 5 17.35 3.19 -10.11
C TYR A 5 16.61 1.92 -10.51
N MET A 6 15.71 2.03 -11.49
CA MET A 6 14.99 0.89 -12.05
C MET A 6 15.11 0.91 -13.57
N LYS A 7 15.16 -0.28 -14.18
CA LYS A 7 15.31 -0.41 -15.63
C LYS A 7 13.93 -0.39 -16.30
N VAL A 8 13.66 0.65 -17.08
CA VAL A 8 12.42 0.85 -17.85
C VAL A 8 12.80 0.90 -19.32
N ASP A 9 12.20 0.04 -20.15
CA ASP A 9 12.45 0.00 -21.61
C ASP A 9 13.95 -0.04 -21.98
N GLY A 10 14.75 -0.72 -21.15
CA GLY A 10 16.20 -0.86 -21.36
C GLY A 10 17.06 0.24 -20.73
N ALA A 11 16.48 1.36 -20.28
CA ALA A 11 17.18 2.48 -19.67
C ALA A 11 17.06 2.49 -18.13
N TRP A 12 18.12 2.92 -17.45
CA TRP A 12 18.07 3.14 -16.00
C TRP A 12 17.46 4.50 -15.68
N THR A 13 16.35 4.49 -14.95
CA THR A 13 15.62 5.69 -14.54
C THR A 13 15.72 5.85 -13.02
N LEU A 14 15.98 7.06 -12.54
CA LEU A 14 15.93 7.37 -11.11
C LEU A 14 14.47 7.45 -10.65
N PHE A 15 14.07 6.56 -9.74
CA PHE A 15 12.71 6.52 -9.19
C PHE A 15 12.62 7.13 -7.79
N LEU A 16 13.71 7.09 -7.02
CA LEU A 16 13.73 7.59 -5.66
C LEU A 16 15.09 8.18 -5.33
N ASP A 17 15.10 9.35 -4.70
CA ASP A 17 16.25 9.92 -4.03
C ASP A 17 15.83 10.34 -2.61
N ILE A 18 16.35 9.64 -1.61
CA ILE A 18 16.09 9.94 -0.19
C ILE A 18 17.38 10.07 0.59
N SER A 19 17.39 10.87 1.66
CA SER A 19 18.54 10.90 2.56
C SER A 19 18.67 9.56 3.31
N VAL A 20 19.90 9.17 3.66
CA VAL A 20 20.16 7.97 4.48
C VAL A 20 19.41 8.09 5.81
N HIS A 21 19.41 9.30 6.41
CA HIS A 21 18.65 9.58 7.62
C HIS A 21 17.15 9.37 7.42
N GLY A 22 16.59 9.80 6.28
CA GLY A 22 15.19 9.56 5.92
C GLY A 22 14.86 8.07 5.83
N ALA A 23 15.74 7.26 5.22
CA ALA A 23 15.56 5.81 5.15
C ALA A 23 15.63 5.13 6.52
N LEU A 24 16.54 5.57 7.38
CA LEU A 24 16.69 5.04 8.75
C LEU A 24 15.48 5.35 9.65
N ARG A 25 14.69 6.38 9.33
CA ARG A 25 13.40 6.63 9.99
C ARG A 25 12.31 5.65 9.57
N LEU A 26 12.46 4.99 8.42
CA LEU A 26 11.48 4.05 7.87
C LEU A 26 11.84 2.59 8.20
N SER A 27 13.13 2.29 8.33
CA SER A 27 13.61 0.95 8.69
C SER A 27 14.99 0.99 9.31
N SER A 28 15.21 0.14 10.31
CA SER A 28 16.54 -0.14 10.87
C SER A 28 17.45 -0.88 9.86
N CYS A 29 16.85 -1.49 8.83
CA CYS A 29 17.53 -2.17 7.73
C CYS A 29 17.23 -1.51 6.37
N PRO A 30 17.88 -0.38 6.03
CA PRO A 30 17.54 0.42 4.84
C PRO A 30 17.67 -0.33 3.51
N VAL A 31 18.56 -1.33 3.42
CA VAL A 31 18.68 -2.18 2.21
C VAL A 31 17.46 -3.09 2.03
N LYS A 32 16.95 -3.69 3.12
CA LYS A 32 15.71 -4.47 3.08
C LYS A 32 14.51 -3.59 2.73
N TRP A 33 14.47 -2.37 3.26
CA TRP A 33 13.46 -1.38 2.93
C TRP A 33 13.47 -1.00 1.44
N LEU A 34 14.65 -0.74 0.86
CA LEU A 34 14.77 -0.45 -0.57
C LEU A 34 14.35 -1.64 -1.44
N ARG A 35 14.63 -2.88 -1.03
CA ARG A 35 14.13 -4.09 -1.72
C ARG A 35 12.62 -4.18 -1.68
N TYR A 36 12.03 -3.96 -0.50
CA TYR A 36 10.58 -3.93 -0.34
C TYR A 36 9.95 -2.88 -1.25
N LEU A 37 10.49 -1.66 -1.25
CA LEU A 37 9.99 -0.58 -2.08
C LEU A 37 10.15 -0.88 -3.58
N GLY A 38 11.30 -1.40 -4.00
CA GLY A 38 11.52 -1.86 -5.37
C GLY A 38 10.49 -2.92 -5.79
N TRP A 39 10.21 -3.89 -4.93
CA TRP A 39 9.17 -4.90 -5.15
C TRP A 39 7.76 -4.30 -5.22
N CYS A 40 7.44 -3.34 -4.34
CA CYS A 40 6.17 -2.63 -4.38
C CYS A 40 5.98 -1.93 -5.73
N ILE A 41 7.00 -1.23 -6.22
CA ILE A 41 6.93 -0.48 -7.47
C ILE A 41 6.92 -1.42 -8.68
N HIS A 42 7.78 -2.43 -8.70
CA HIS A 42 7.99 -3.34 -9.83
C HIS A 42 6.93 -4.45 -9.94
N GLY A 43 6.23 -4.72 -8.84
CA GLY A 43 5.24 -5.79 -8.74
C GLY A 43 5.81 -7.21 -8.67
N GLN A 44 7.14 -7.38 -8.68
CA GLN A 44 7.86 -8.67 -8.70
C GLN A 44 9.14 -8.60 -7.86
N PRO A 45 9.67 -9.73 -7.36
CA PRO A 45 10.96 -9.76 -6.69
C PRO A 45 12.07 -9.24 -7.62
N GLY A 46 13.03 -8.52 -7.04
CA GLY A 46 14.12 -7.92 -7.79
C GLY A 46 15.41 -7.83 -6.99
N GLN A 47 16.52 -7.70 -7.70
CA GLN A 47 17.85 -7.55 -7.11
C GLN A 47 18.17 -6.10 -6.82
N LEU A 48 18.95 -5.86 -5.77
CA LEU A 48 19.73 -4.64 -5.66
C LEU A 48 21.14 -4.91 -6.17
N ALA A 49 21.67 -3.96 -6.93
CA ALA A 49 23.08 -3.91 -7.31
C ALA A 49 23.64 -2.54 -6.92
N THR A 50 24.92 -2.51 -6.58
CA THR A 50 25.65 -1.26 -6.37
C THR A 50 25.98 -0.60 -7.72
N SER A 51 26.44 0.66 -7.68
CA SER A 51 26.72 1.45 -8.89
C SER A 51 27.84 0.89 -9.77
N ASP A 52 28.70 0.05 -9.22
CA ASP A 52 29.76 -0.68 -9.92
C ASP A 52 29.26 -2.01 -10.54
N GLY A 53 27.97 -2.31 -10.40
CA GLY A 53 27.36 -3.55 -10.89
C GLY A 53 27.57 -4.75 -9.97
N SER A 54 28.22 -4.58 -8.81
CA SER A 54 28.35 -5.67 -7.84
C SER A 54 26.97 -6.07 -7.32
N GLN A 55 26.63 -7.32 -7.55
CA GLN A 55 25.33 -7.90 -7.23
C GLN A 55 25.14 -8.02 -5.72
N VAL A 56 23.91 -7.77 -5.27
CA VAL A 56 23.39 -8.25 -3.97
C VAL A 56 22.35 -9.38 -4.21
N ALA A 57 22.68 -10.31 -5.12
CA ALA A 57 22.04 -11.60 -5.51
C ALA A 57 20.62 -11.64 -6.17
N GLU A 58 20.56 -12.33 -7.35
CA GLU A 58 19.53 -13.07 -8.20
C GLU A 58 18.06 -12.54 -8.34
N ASP A 59 17.36 -12.37 -9.50
CA ASP A 59 17.53 -12.40 -11.00
C ASP A 59 16.33 -11.59 -11.64
N PRO A 60 16.37 -10.98 -12.86
CA PRO A 60 15.29 -10.08 -13.35
C PRO A 60 14.17 -10.73 -14.21
N VAL A 61 12.92 -10.29 -13.97
CA VAL A 61 11.69 -10.56 -14.75
C VAL A 61 11.17 -9.21 -15.31
N PRO A 62 10.40 -9.15 -16.43
CA PRO A 62 9.87 -7.88 -16.95
C PRO A 62 8.98 -7.12 -15.96
N PRO A 63 9.07 -5.77 -15.88
CA PRO A 63 8.32 -4.97 -14.92
C PRO A 63 6.81 -4.92 -15.20
N HIS A 64 6.02 -4.88 -14.12
CA HIS A 64 4.62 -4.45 -14.17
C HIS A 64 4.41 -3.37 -13.09
N PHE A 65 4.57 -2.11 -13.49
CA PHE A 65 4.56 -0.99 -12.57
C PHE A 65 3.22 -0.82 -11.86
N ILE A 66 3.26 -0.48 -10.57
CA ILE A 66 2.07 0.00 -9.90
C ILE A 66 1.73 1.41 -10.39
N ASP A 67 0.53 1.62 -10.91
CA ASP A 67 0.01 2.94 -11.21
C ASP A 67 -0.36 3.62 -9.90
N VAL A 68 0.59 4.38 -9.35
CA VAL A 68 0.41 5.17 -8.13
C VAL A 68 -0.68 6.24 -8.30
N ASN A 69 -0.88 6.72 -9.52
CA ASN A 69 -1.96 7.66 -9.85
C ASN A 69 -3.31 6.97 -9.91
N ALA A 70 -3.40 5.63 -9.86
CA ALA A 70 -4.63 4.92 -9.56
C ALA A 70 -4.97 4.98 -8.06
N ILE A 71 -4.02 5.29 -7.17
CA ILE A 71 -4.21 5.29 -5.71
C ILE A 71 -4.23 6.72 -5.11
N ASP A 72 -3.60 7.69 -5.79
CA ASP A 72 -3.54 9.11 -5.35
C ASP A 72 -4.91 9.85 -5.46
N ASP A 73 -5.14 11.04 -4.92
CA ASP A 73 -6.44 11.74 -4.93
C ASP A 73 -7.60 11.06 -4.15
N ARG A 74 -7.30 10.59 -2.94
CA ARG A 74 -8.30 10.12 -1.97
C ARG A 74 -9.19 11.28 -1.48
N THR A 75 -10.28 11.58 -2.17
CA THR A 75 -11.33 12.45 -1.63
C THR A 75 -12.27 11.64 -0.75
N SER A 76 -11.94 11.51 0.53
CA SER A 76 -12.82 10.90 1.53
C SER A 76 -13.86 11.89 2.06
N ASP A 77 -14.61 12.53 1.15
CA ASP A 77 -15.88 13.10 1.54
C ASP A 77 -16.87 11.94 1.71
N ALA A 78 -16.93 11.43 2.95
CA ALA A 78 -17.92 10.45 3.42
C ALA A 78 -19.39 10.84 3.13
N LYS A 79 -19.62 12.04 2.58
CA LYS A 79 -20.93 12.59 2.25
C LYS A 79 -21.37 12.40 0.80
N ARG A 80 -20.48 12.06 -0.15
CA ARG A 80 -20.84 12.13 -1.58
C ARG A 80 -21.17 10.81 -2.26
N PHE A 81 -20.80 9.67 -1.70
CA PHE A 81 -21.13 8.38 -2.29
C PHE A 81 -21.55 7.43 -1.19
N ASN A 82 -22.80 6.98 -1.27
CA ASN A 82 -23.43 6.07 -0.32
C ASN A 82 -22.55 4.84 -0.10
N SER A 83 -21.75 4.82 0.97
CA SER A 83 -21.56 3.56 1.68
C SER A 83 -22.96 3.07 1.97
N THR A 84 -23.38 1.99 1.35
CA THR A 84 -24.65 1.37 1.72
C THR A 84 -24.63 1.20 3.24
N PRO A 85 -25.72 1.48 3.98
CA PRO A 85 -25.72 1.35 5.44
C PRO A 85 -25.10 0.04 5.92
N ARG A 86 -25.30 -1.03 5.14
CA ARG A 86 -24.66 -2.34 5.30
C ARG A 86 -23.14 -2.29 5.37
N PHE A 87 -22.45 -1.62 4.45
CA PHE A 87 -20.97 -1.58 4.48
C PHE A 87 -20.44 -0.97 5.78
N ARG A 88 -21.02 0.15 6.23
CA ARG A 88 -20.60 0.78 7.49
C ARG A 88 -20.84 -0.17 8.66
N ASP A 89 -22.04 -0.73 8.74
CA ASP A 89 -22.43 -1.61 9.84
C ASP A 89 -21.57 -2.89 9.85
N ASP A 90 -21.30 -3.48 8.68
CA ASP A 90 -20.47 -4.67 8.53
C ASP A 90 -19.02 -4.40 8.98
N VAL A 91 -18.45 -3.24 8.65
CA VAL A 91 -17.10 -2.86 9.12
C VAL A 91 -17.09 -2.63 10.63
N ILE A 92 -18.10 -1.95 11.18
CA ILE A 92 -18.21 -1.74 12.63
C ILE A 92 -18.38 -3.07 13.37
N ASN A 93 -19.20 -3.98 12.85
CA ASN A 93 -19.42 -5.31 13.42
C ASN A 93 -18.14 -6.16 13.38
N ARG A 94 -17.32 -6.01 12.33
CA ARG A 94 -16.04 -6.71 12.21
C ARG A 94 -14.98 -6.13 13.15
N ASP A 95 -14.83 -4.80 13.17
CA ASP A 95 -13.70 -4.13 13.86
C ASP A 95 -13.98 -3.87 15.34
N GLY A 96 -15.24 -3.60 15.71
CA GLY A 96 -15.70 -3.32 17.08
C GLY A 96 -15.23 -1.98 17.67
N THR A 97 -13.98 -1.60 17.42
CA THR A 97 -13.31 -0.37 17.86
C THR A 97 -12.34 0.12 16.79
N CYS A 98 -11.78 1.32 16.94
CA CYS A 98 -10.70 1.76 16.06
C CYS A 98 -9.54 0.76 16.07
N ILE A 99 -9.13 0.30 14.89
CA ILE A 99 -8.05 -0.69 14.74
C ILE A 99 -6.66 -0.17 15.16
N ILE A 100 -6.52 1.14 15.37
CA ILE A 100 -5.26 1.79 15.78
C ILE A 100 -5.32 2.25 17.24
N THR A 101 -6.36 3.00 17.62
CA THR A 101 -6.43 3.66 18.94
C THR A 101 -7.28 2.91 19.97
N GLY A 102 -8.11 1.95 19.54
CA GLY A 102 -9.11 1.32 20.40
C GLY A 102 -10.34 2.20 20.72
N ASP A 103 -10.47 3.37 20.08
CA ASP A 103 -11.61 4.26 20.29
C ASP A 103 -12.95 3.58 19.96
N ALA A 104 -13.99 3.92 20.72
CA ALA A 104 -15.34 3.42 20.47
C ALA A 104 -15.87 3.84 19.08
N PRO A 105 -16.75 3.04 18.43
CA PRO A 105 -17.26 3.33 17.09
C PRO A 105 -17.89 4.71 16.90
N LEU A 106 -18.46 5.29 17.96
CA LEU A 106 -19.03 6.64 17.96
C LEU A 106 -17.99 7.74 17.66
N ASN A 107 -16.73 7.49 17.97
CA ASN A 107 -15.60 8.40 17.72
C ASN A 107 -14.83 8.04 16.45
N CYS A 108 -15.41 7.17 15.61
CA CYS A 108 -14.74 6.60 14.45
C CYS A 108 -15.51 6.84 13.13
N THR A 109 -14.74 6.84 12.05
CA THR A 109 -15.21 6.88 10.68
C THR A 109 -14.75 5.62 9.95
N VAL A 110 -15.66 4.99 9.21
CA VAL A 110 -15.31 3.90 8.30
C VAL A 110 -14.63 4.49 7.08
N CYS A 111 -13.41 4.03 6.81
CA CYS A 111 -12.58 4.46 5.70
C CYS A 111 -12.43 3.33 4.69
N HIS A 112 -12.45 3.65 3.40
CA HIS A 112 -12.09 2.66 2.38
C HIS A 112 -10.57 2.62 2.20
N ILE A 113 -9.98 1.42 2.11
CA ILE A 113 -8.56 1.21 1.81
C ILE A 113 -8.29 1.58 0.34
N LEU A 114 -9.08 1.02 -0.57
CA LEU A 114 -9.13 1.39 -1.97
C LEU A 114 -10.16 2.52 -2.15
N PRO A 115 -9.73 3.71 -2.63
CA PRO A 115 -10.60 4.87 -2.64
C PRO A 115 -11.82 4.71 -3.54
N HIS A 116 -12.99 4.96 -2.96
CA HIS A 116 -14.26 4.96 -3.69
C HIS A 116 -14.34 6.03 -4.79
N ALA A 117 -13.67 7.17 -4.59
CA ALA A 117 -13.74 8.35 -5.47
C ALA A 117 -13.31 8.08 -6.92
N LYS A 118 -12.62 6.97 -7.18
CA LYS A 118 -12.15 6.59 -8.53
C LYS A 118 -13.02 5.56 -9.25
N GLY A 119 -14.12 5.13 -8.62
CA GLY A 119 -15.07 4.18 -9.20
C GLY A 119 -14.44 2.84 -9.56
N ASP A 120 -15.09 2.13 -10.49
CA ASP A 120 -14.73 0.76 -10.86
C ASP A 120 -13.37 0.63 -11.57
N ASN A 121 -12.76 1.73 -12.00
CA ASN A 121 -11.47 1.72 -12.71
C ASN A 121 -10.32 1.28 -11.79
N VAL A 122 -10.28 1.77 -10.55
CA VAL A 122 -9.29 1.30 -9.56
C VAL A 122 -9.54 -0.15 -9.21
N PHE A 123 -10.81 -0.55 -9.19
CA PHE A 123 -11.15 -1.94 -8.93
C PHE A 123 -10.67 -2.88 -10.04
N GLN A 124 -10.88 -2.53 -11.31
CA GLN A 124 -10.32 -3.27 -12.45
C GLN A 124 -8.80 -3.33 -12.39
N TYR A 125 -8.15 -2.22 -12.06
CA TYR A 125 -6.71 -2.16 -11.87
C TYR A 125 -6.20 -3.12 -10.79
N VAL A 126 -6.81 -3.08 -9.59
CA VAL A 126 -6.44 -3.98 -8.49
C VAL A 126 -6.76 -5.44 -8.83
N ARG A 127 -7.83 -5.73 -9.56
CA ARG A 127 -8.10 -7.09 -10.07
C ARG A 127 -6.99 -7.58 -10.99
N SER A 128 -6.56 -6.77 -11.95
CA SER A 128 -5.46 -7.10 -12.86
C SER A 128 -4.16 -7.35 -12.09
N LEU A 129 -3.87 -6.54 -11.06
CA LEU A 129 -2.75 -6.78 -10.15
C LEU A 129 -2.88 -8.09 -9.36
N MET A 130 -4.07 -8.40 -8.84
CA MET A 130 -4.32 -9.64 -8.10
C MET A 130 -4.14 -10.86 -9.01
N ASP A 131 -4.66 -10.81 -10.23
CA ASP A 131 -4.52 -11.88 -11.23
C ASP A 131 -3.04 -12.08 -11.61
N PHE A 132 -2.30 -10.99 -11.84
CA PHE A 132 -0.85 -11.02 -12.09
C PHE A 132 -0.06 -11.63 -10.91
N ARG A 133 -0.44 -11.31 -9.68
CA ARG A 133 0.18 -11.86 -8.47
C ARG A 133 -0.29 -13.28 -8.12
N GLY A 134 -1.18 -13.88 -8.93
CA GLY A 134 -1.73 -15.21 -8.66
C GLY A 134 -2.62 -15.27 -7.42
N ILE A 135 -3.15 -14.13 -6.95
CA ILE A 135 -4.03 -14.07 -5.77
C ILE A 135 -5.42 -14.58 -6.19
N GLN A 136 -5.80 -15.75 -5.67
CA GLN A 136 -7.08 -16.40 -5.94
C GLN A 136 -7.88 -16.64 -4.66
N GLY A 137 -9.17 -16.96 -4.81
CA GLY A 137 -10.03 -17.40 -3.72
C GLY A 137 -10.50 -16.27 -2.77
N PRO A 138 -10.79 -16.57 -1.49
CA PRO A 138 -11.46 -15.67 -0.55
C PRO A 138 -10.60 -14.48 -0.10
N ALA A 139 -9.38 -14.33 -0.60
CA ALA A 139 -8.56 -13.14 -0.42
C ALA A 139 -8.85 -12.07 -1.49
N ARG A 140 -9.52 -12.44 -2.60
CA ARG A 140 -9.85 -11.52 -3.69
C ARG A 140 -10.97 -10.58 -3.27
N VAL A 141 -10.69 -9.28 -3.20
CA VAL A 141 -11.71 -8.22 -3.02
C VAL A 141 -12.49 -8.12 -4.32
N ILE A 142 -13.83 -8.21 -4.25
CA ILE A 142 -14.68 -8.40 -5.45
C ILE A 142 -15.51 -7.15 -5.78
N GLU A 143 -15.65 -6.22 -4.83
CA GLU A 143 -16.38 -4.99 -5.01
C GLU A 143 -15.92 -3.89 -4.04
N ILE A 144 -16.29 -2.65 -4.33
CA ILE A 144 -15.83 -1.49 -3.57
C ILE A 144 -16.42 -1.42 -2.15
N GLY A 145 -17.66 -1.90 -2.00
CA GLY A 145 -18.38 -2.02 -0.73
C GLY A 145 -18.14 -3.34 -0.01
N ASP A 146 -17.13 -4.12 -0.43
CA ASP A 146 -16.71 -5.32 0.27
C ASP A 146 -16.17 -4.93 1.65
N VAL A 147 -16.67 -5.55 2.72
CA VAL A 147 -16.25 -5.24 4.09
C VAL A 147 -14.72 -5.26 4.26
N ARG A 148 -14.00 -6.10 3.51
CA ARG A 148 -12.53 -6.19 3.52
C ARG A 148 -11.82 -4.94 2.99
N ASN A 149 -12.52 -4.13 2.20
CA ASN A 149 -12.05 -2.83 1.74
C ASN A 149 -12.29 -1.71 2.77
N GLY A 150 -12.99 -1.97 3.86
CA GLY A 150 -13.25 -1.01 4.93
C GLY A 150 -12.35 -1.20 6.14
N ILE A 151 -12.03 -0.10 6.83
CA ILE A 151 -11.38 -0.08 8.15
C ILE A 151 -12.03 0.98 9.04
N LEU A 152 -12.16 0.69 10.34
CA LEU A 152 -12.66 1.63 11.33
C LEU A 152 -11.50 2.44 11.93
N LEU A 153 -11.44 3.75 11.62
CA LEU A 153 -10.41 4.66 12.11
C LEU A 153 -11.02 5.75 12.99
N SER A 154 -10.28 6.17 14.01
CA SER A 154 -10.67 7.34 14.82
C SER A 154 -10.77 8.57 13.93
N ASN A 155 -11.66 9.50 14.29
CA ASN A 155 -11.91 10.69 13.48
C ASN A 155 -10.64 11.53 13.22
N GLY A 156 -9.67 11.51 14.14
CA GLY A 156 -8.37 12.17 13.98
C GLY A 156 -7.47 11.52 12.93
N LEU A 157 -7.64 10.22 12.65
CA LEU A 157 -6.83 9.47 11.70
C LEU A 157 -7.46 9.38 10.30
N HIS A 158 -8.76 9.65 10.17
CA HIS A 158 -9.45 9.60 8.89
C HIS A 158 -8.84 10.54 7.83
N ARG A 159 -8.57 11.80 8.20
CA ARG A 159 -7.97 12.78 7.27
C ARG A 159 -6.52 12.43 6.90
N PRO A 160 -5.60 12.16 7.86
CA PRO A 160 -4.24 11.73 7.53
C PRO A 160 -4.20 10.46 6.66
N PHE A 161 -5.04 9.47 6.96
CA PHE A 161 -5.13 8.25 6.15
C PHE A 161 -5.65 8.55 4.72
N GLY A 162 -6.67 9.40 4.62
CA GLY A 162 -7.15 9.93 3.34
C GLY A 162 -6.03 10.62 2.57
N ALA A 163 -5.28 11.54 3.19
CA ALA A 163 -4.21 12.30 2.55
C ALA A 163 -2.94 11.48 2.22
N GLY A 164 -2.90 10.17 2.52
CA GLY A 164 -1.70 9.35 2.32
C GLY A 164 -0.57 9.62 3.31
N GLU A 165 -0.84 10.38 4.39
CA GLU A 165 0.12 10.64 5.47
C GLU A 165 0.29 9.42 6.39
N VAL A 166 -0.65 8.48 6.34
CA VAL A 166 -0.64 7.22 7.10
C VAL A 166 -0.89 6.05 6.16
N ALA A 167 -0.07 5.01 6.29
CA ALA A 167 -0.20 3.76 5.56
C ALA A 167 0.03 2.56 6.49
N PHE A 168 -0.47 1.40 6.08
CA PHE A 168 -0.23 0.14 6.78
C PHE A 168 0.87 -0.65 6.07
N LEU A 169 1.86 -1.08 6.84
CA LEU A 169 2.91 -1.97 6.38
C LEU A 169 2.72 -3.34 7.03
N LEU A 170 2.40 -4.34 6.23
CA LEU A 170 2.25 -5.71 6.72
C LEU A 170 3.64 -6.31 6.97
N THR A 171 3.89 -6.77 8.19
CA THR A 171 5.09 -7.49 8.58
C THR A 171 4.73 -8.79 9.33
N PRO A 172 5.53 -9.87 9.18
CA PRO A 172 6.62 -10.01 8.23
C PRO A 172 6.10 -10.00 6.77
N ASN A 173 6.92 -9.50 5.85
CA ASN A 173 6.73 -9.66 4.41
C ASN A 173 8.00 -10.24 3.78
N LEU A 174 8.04 -10.33 2.45
CA LEU A 174 9.15 -10.96 1.71
C LEU A 174 10.53 -10.40 2.07
N TYR A 175 10.62 -9.13 2.47
CA TYR A 175 11.89 -8.47 2.76
C TYR A 175 12.02 -7.92 4.18
N LEU A 176 10.92 -7.61 4.85
CA LEU A 176 10.92 -6.93 6.15
C LEU A 176 10.32 -7.82 7.24
N ALA A 177 11.07 -8.00 8.32
CA ALA A 177 10.58 -8.51 9.59
C ALA A 177 9.99 -7.36 10.43
N PRO A 178 9.16 -7.66 11.45
CA PRO A 178 8.68 -6.63 12.38
C PRO A 178 9.81 -5.81 13.02
N ASP A 179 10.91 -6.47 13.40
CA ASP A 179 12.08 -5.82 14.02
C ASP A 179 12.88 -4.91 13.06
N ASP A 180 12.59 -4.98 11.75
CA ASP A 180 13.19 -4.08 10.77
C ASP A 180 12.49 -2.70 10.78
N ILE A 181 11.37 -2.53 11.50
CA ILE A 181 10.57 -1.30 11.55
C ILE A 181 10.72 -0.63 12.94
N PRO A 182 11.01 0.69 13.01
CA PRO A 182 11.18 1.42 14.27
C PRO A 182 9.92 1.53 15.14
#